data_AF-A0A2G2Z2T9-F1
#
_entry.id   AF-A0A2G2Z2T9-F1
#
_cell.length_a   1.000
_cell.length_b   1.000
_cell.length_c   1.000
_cell.angle_alpha   90.00
_cell.angle_beta   90.00
_cell.angle_gamma   90.00
#
_symmetry.space_group_name_H-M   'P 1'
#
loop_
_entity.id
_entity.type
_entity.pdbx_description
1 polymer ?
#
loop_
_entity_poly.entity_id
_entity_poly.type
_entity_poly.pdbx_seq_one_letter_code
_entity_poly.pdbx_strand_id
1 'polypeptide(L)'
;MDYSNRSNIPNQNSVIAGRRINIPFRCDCLNNEFLGHVFPYQVNTSDTYSLVASNYSDLTTVDMLRRFNRYPDNNIPNDVNVSVVVNCSCGDSAVSEDYGLFVTYPLRQEDNLTYVASTSNVSEGVIRRYNPGLDAKFSAGRGIIYIPGRVNSQCNKGCDLALASFYVWRGLNLTFISQMFSTTIPEIVSYSNKDNIPNQDSVIAGTRINIPFRCDCLDEVKVLGHKFPYKVKLGDTYGLIASNYSDLTNAEWLMKFNRYPETGIPNDVSLDVVVNCSCGDRAVSEYYGLFITYPVRAEDNLTSVALAANVSEDVIRRYNPGVDSKLDIGNGIIYIPGRGTSVSSLLITFSRPHLWDYTGYVVVAVV
;
A
#
# COMPACT_ATOMS: atom_id res chain seq x y z
N MET A 1 0.16 3.82 2.54
CA MET A 1 -0.70 3.52 3.69
C MET A 1 -1.43 2.22 3.43
N ASP A 2 -1.40 1.27 4.37
CA ASP A 2 -2.43 0.25 4.44
C ASP A 2 -3.67 0.92 5.04
N TYR A 3 -4.73 1.10 4.24
CA TYR A 3 -5.95 1.77 4.71
C TYR A 3 -6.77 0.87 5.64
N SER A 4 -6.38 -0.39 5.81
CA SER A 4 -7.04 -1.32 6.71
C SER A 4 -6.55 -1.15 8.15
N ASN A 5 -7.16 -0.20 8.87
CA ASN A 5 -6.98 -0.02 10.32
C ASN A 5 -7.68 -1.14 11.14
N ARG A 6 -7.48 -2.41 10.77
CA ARG A 6 -8.09 -3.57 11.46
C ARG A 6 -7.66 -3.67 12.93
N SER A 7 -6.50 -3.11 13.29
CA SER A 7 -6.04 -3.05 14.68
C SER A 7 -6.88 -2.13 15.58
N ASN A 8 -7.62 -1.16 15.01
CA ASN A 8 -8.50 -0.24 15.76
C ASN A 8 -9.97 -0.68 15.76
N ILE A 9 -10.31 -1.76 15.03
CA ILE A 9 -11.65 -2.33 14.94
C ILE A 9 -11.55 -3.80 15.39
N PRO A 10 -11.63 -4.07 16.72
CA PRO A 10 -11.43 -5.43 17.25
C PRO A 10 -12.43 -6.45 16.70
N ASN A 11 -13.65 -6.02 16.38
CA ASN A 11 -14.72 -6.82 15.76
C ASN A 11 -15.84 -5.90 15.24
N GLN A 12 -16.88 -6.49 14.63
CA GLN A 12 -18.01 -5.78 14.00
C GLN A 12 -18.83 -4.91 14.97
N ASN A 13 -18.75 -5.16 16.29
CA ASN A 13 -19.57 -4.49 17.29
C ASN A 13 -18.77 -3.51 18.17
N SER A 14 -17.48 -3.30 17.89
CA SER A 14 -16.63 -2.47 18.75
C SER A 14 -15.56 -1.72 17.97
N VAL A 15 -15.32 -0.48 18.38
CA VAL A 15 -14.19 0.36 17.96
C VAL A 15 -13.43 0.82 19.20
N ILE A 16 -12.12 1.02 19.09
CA ILE A 16 -11.30 1.47 20.22
C ILE A 16 -11.43 2.99 20.36
N ALA A 17 -11.98 3.44 21.49
CA ALA A 17 -12.13 4.86 21.78
C ALA A 17 -10.79 5.61 21.72
N GLY A 18 -10.82 6.83 21.16
CA GLY A 18 -9.64 7.69 21.01
C GLY A 18 -8.72 7.33 19.85
N ARG A 19 -8.96 6.21 19.15
CA ARG A 19 -8.24 5.82 17.93
C ARG A 19 -8.97 6.29 16.68
N ARG A 20 -8.23 6.53 15.60
CA ARG A 20 -8.79 6.88 14.30
C ARG A 20 -9.15 5.61 13.52
N ILE A 21 -10.36 5.53 12.99
CA ILE A 21 -10.80 4.50 12.04
C ILE A 21 -11.03 5.11 10.67
N ASN A 22 -10.85 4.30 9.64
CA ASN A 22 -10.95 4.69 8.25
C ASN A 22 -12.31 4.27 7.68
N ILE A 23 -13.19 5.21 7.33
CA ILE A 23 -14.52 4.95 6.75
C ILE A 23 -14.50 5.29 5.25
N PRO A 24 -14.60 4.28 4.36
CA PRO A 24 -14.64 4.53 2.92
C PRO A 24 -16.00 5.07 2.47
N PHE A 25 -16.00 6.07 1.59
CA PHE A 25 -17.18 6.67 0.97
C PHE A 25 -16.84 7.19 -0.43
N ARG A 26 -17.85 7.50 -1.24
CA ARG A 26 -17.64 8.07 -2.58
C ARG A 26 -17.47 9.59 -2.48
N CYS A 27 -16.52 10.16 -3.22
CA CYS A 27 -16.42 11.61 -3.35
C CYS A 27 -17.23 12.10 -4.54
N ASP A 28 -18.19 12.99 -4.30
CA ASP A 28 -19.13 13.49 -5.31
C ASP A 28 -18.94 14.99 -5.55
N CYS A 29 -19.35 15.46 -6.73
CA CYS A 29 -19.46 16.90 -6.99
C CYS A 29 -20.83 17.38 -6.50
N LEU A 30 -20.86 18.13 -5.40
CA LEU A 30 -22.10 18.60 -4.79
C LEU A 30 -22.47 19.97 -5.35
N ASN A 31 -23.68 20.07 -5.90
CA ASN A 31 -24.25 21.28 -6.51
C ASN A 31 -23.36 21.93 -7.59
N ASN A 32 -22.45 21.16 -8.22
CA ASN A 32 -21.43 21.66 -9.15
C ASN A 32 -20.49 22.74 -8.58
N GLU A 33 -20.35 22.81 -7.26
CA GLU A 33 -19.54 23.85 -6.61
C GLU A 33 -18.27 23.29 -5.95
N PHE A 34 -18.37 22.16 -5.27
CA PHE A 34 -17.25 21.59 -4.52
C PHE A 34 -17.38 20.07 -4.37
N LEU A 35 -16.28 19.43 -4.00
CA LEU A 35 -16.20 18.00 -3.77
C LEU A 35 -16.59 17.65 -2.32
N GLY A 36 -17.57 16.76 -2.17
CA GLY A 36 -18.04 16.30 -0.87
C GLY A 36 -18.91 15.06 -0.98
N HIS A 37 -19.36 14.58 0.17
CA HIS A 37 -20.36 13.51 0.25
C HIS A 37 -21.38 13.85 1.32
N VAL A 38 -22.62 13.41 1.10
CA VAL A 38 -23.75 13.65 2.01
C VAL A 38 -24.06 12.37 2.76
N PHE A 39 -23.79 12.38 4.06
CA PHE A 39 -24.21 11.31 4.96
C PHE A 39 -25.57 11.65 5.57
N PRO A 40 -26.57 10.76 5.48
CA PRO A 40 -27.80 10.92 6.25
C PRO A 40 -27.50 10.64 7.73
N TYR A 41 -27.84 11.59 8.59
CA TYR A 41 -27.73 11.43 10.04
C TYR A 41 -29.12 11.53 10.68
N GLN A 42 -29.50 10.51 11.43
CA GLN A 42 -30.75 10.50 12.18
C GLN A 42 -30.56 11.28 13.48
N VAL A 43 -31.37 12.33 13.65
CA VAL A 43 -31.27 13.27 14.77
C VAL A 43 -31.78 12.61 16.05
N ASN A 44 -30.95 12.63 17.09
CA ASN A 44 -31.33 12.25 18.45
C ASN A 44 -31.96 13.42 19.19
N THR A 45 -32.69 13.12 20.27
CA THR A 45 -33.22 14.17 21.14
C THR A 45 -32.10 15.06 21.67
N SER A 46 -32.29 16.38 21.56
CA SER A 46 -31.33 17.42 21.95
C SER A 46 -30.10 17.60 21.05
N ASP A 47 -30.07 16.95 19.88
CA ASP A 47 -29.03 17.24 18.90
C ASP A 47 -29.11 18.70 18.44
N THR A 48 -27.93 19.31 18.36
CA THR A 48 -27.69 20.63 17.76
C THR A 48 -26.68 20.45 16.64
N TYR A 49 -26.60 21.39 15.69
CA TYR A 49 -25.56 21.31 14.65
C TYR A 49 -24.14 21.30 15.22
N SER A 50 -23.90 21.98 16.35
CA SER A 50 -22.59 21.93 17.01
C SER A 50 -22.30 20.53 17.57
N LEU A 51 -23.30 19.85 18.15
CA LEU A 51 -23.14 18.50 18.66
C LEU A 51 -22.96 17.50 17.51
N VAL A 52 -23.74 17.63 16.43
CA VAL A 52 -23.60 16.80 15.23
C VAL A 52 -22.21 16.96 14.61
N ALA A 53 -21.71 18.18 14.46
CA ALA A 53 -20.36 18.42 13.93
C ALA A 53 -19.28 17.76 14.82
N SER A 54 -19.40 17.89 16.14
CA SER A 54 -18.49 17.26 17.09
C SER A 54 -18.57 15.72 17.06
N ASN A 55 -19.77 15.13 16.95
CA ASN A 55 -19.96 13.69 16.78
C ASN A 55 -19.33 13.17 15.49
N TYR A 56 -19.25 14.01 14.45
CA TYR A 56 -18.50 13.75 13.23
C TYR A 56 -17.02 14.17 13.33
N SER A 57 -16.45 14.29 14.52
CA SER A 57 -15.04 14.65 14.72
C SER A 57 -14.61 15.91 13.95
N ASP A 58 -15.51 16.89 13.83
CA ASP A 58 -15.32 18.16 13.11
C ASP A 58 -14.97 18.01 11.62
N LEU A 59 -15.36 16.89 11.00
CA LEU A 59 -15.29 16.68 9.55
C LEU A 59 -16.27 17.53 8.75
N THR A 60 -17.31 18.02 9.43
CA THR A 60 -18.27 19.00 8.93
C THR A 60 -18.24 20.23 9.82
N THR A 61 -18.82 21.32 9.35
CA THR A 61 -18.95 22.55 10.15
C THR A 61 -20.42 22.90 10.35
N VAL A 62 -20.70 23.68 11.39
CA VAL A 62 -22.06 24.21 11.61
C VAL A 62 -22.55 25.01 10.40
N ASP A 63 -21.66 25.79 9.76
CA ASP A 63 -21.99 26.53 8.54
C ASP A 63 -22.41 25.59 7.39
N MET A 64 -21.73 24.44 7.28
CA MET A 64 -22.06 23.43 6.28
C MET A 64 -23.41 22.75 6.58
N LEU A 65 -23.66 22.43 7.84
CA LEU A 65 -24.94 21.88 8.29
C LEU A 65 -26.08 22.86 8.04
N ARG A 66 -25.92 24.16 8.35
CA ARG A 66 -26.91 25.20 8.00
C ARG A 66 -27.14 25.30 6.50
N ARG A 67 -26.09 25.17 5.71
CA ARG A 67 -26.18 25.30 4.25
C ARG A 67 -27.00 24.17 3.63
N PHE A 68 -26.89 22.96 4.16
CA PHE A 68 -27.50 21.75 3.58
C PHE A 68 -28.79 21.32 4.28
N ASN A 69 -29.20 22.02 5.34
CA ASN A 69 -30.38 21.69 6.13
C ASN A 69 -31.22 22.93 6.40
N ARG A 70 -32.54 22.72 6.51
CA ARG A 70 -33.52 23.81 6.70
C ARG A 70 -33.88 24.07 8.16
N TYR A 71 -33.25 23.37 9.10
CA TYR A 71 -33.60 23.43 10.53
C TYR A 71 -32.70 24.45 11.27
N PRO A 72 -33.19 25.06 12.36
CA PRO A 72 -32.37 25.91 13.22
C PRO A 72 -31.28 25.12 13.96
N ASP A 73 -30.10 25.73 14.16
CA ASP A 73 -28.92 25.10 14.76
C ASP A 73 -29.18 24.37 16.08
N ASN A 74 -30.01 24.95 16.94
CA ASN A 74 -30.24 24.50 18.32
C ASN A 74 -31.63 23.91 18.55
N ASN A 75 -32.42 23.72 17.48
CA ASN A 75 -33.79 23.22 17.58
C ASN A 75 -34.12 22.35 16.36
N ILE A 76 -33.35 21.29 16.20
CA ILE A 76 -33.58 20.29 15.16
C ILE A 76 -34.74 19.42 15.63
N PRO A 77 -35.80 19.22 14.82
CA PRO A 77 -36.90 18.34 15.19
C PRO A 77 -36.42 16.91 15.47
N ASN A 78 -37.04 16.21 16.41
CA ASN A 78 -36.77 14.79 16.64
C ASN A 78 -37.19 13.95 15.42
N ASP A 79 -36.55 12.80 15.23
CA ASP A 79 -36.90 11.80 14.21
C ASP A 79 -36.77 12.27 12.76
N VAL A 80 -36.05 13.36 12.51
CA VAL A 80 -35.69 13.79 11.15
C VAL A 80 -34.27 13.36 10.80
N ASN A 81 -34.01 13.25 9.50
CA ASN A 81 -32.65 13.13 9.00
C ASN A 81 -32.12 14.51 8.62
N VAL A 82 -30.86 14.77 8.97
CA VAL A 82 -30.08 15.89 8.47
C VAL A 82 -28.99 15.39 7.53
N SER A 83 -28.67 16.22 6.55
CA SER A 83 -27.61 16.03 5.57
C SER A 83 -26.29 16.51 6.16
N VAL A 84 -25.44 15.57 6.60
CA VAL A 84 -24.09 15.87 7.07
C VAL A 84 -23.13 15.82 5.89
N VAL A 85 -22.58 16.97 5.52
CA VAL A 85 -21.65 17.05 4.39
C VAL A 85 -20.22 16.98 4.88
N VAL A 86 -19.46 16.02 4.35
CA VAL A 86 -18.01 15.90 4.55
C VAL A 86 -17.33 16.24 3.25
N ASN A 87 -16.43 17.24 3.27
CA ASN A 87 -15.66 17.58 2.09
C ASN A 87 -14.61 16.50 1.81
N CYS A 88 -14.34 16.30 0.53
CA CYS A 88 -13.37 15.34 0.06
C CYS A 88 -12.52 15.94 -1.06
N SER A 89 -11.49 15.21 -1.46
CA SER A 89 -10.65 15.55 -2.60
C SER A 89 -10.49 14.33 -3.49
N CYS A 90 -10.51 14.55 -4.80
CA CYS A 90 -10.14 13.55 -5.79
C CYS A 90 -8.70 13.77 -6.31
N GLY A 91 -7.96 14.68 -5.66
CA GLY A 91 -6.63 15.09 -6.08
C GLY A 91 -6.63 16.20 -7.12
N ASP A 92 -5.42 16.46 -7.59
CA ASP A 92 -5.07 17.49 -8.56
C ASP A 92 -3.88 16.94 -9.36
N SER A 93 -4.11 16.65 -10.64
CA SER A 93 -3.10 16.08 -11.52
C SER A 93 -1.94 17.06 -11.79
N ALA A 94 -2.15 18.37 -11.62
CA ALA A 94 -1.05 19.34 -11.66
C ALA A 94 -0.15 19.25 -10.42
N VAL A 95 -0.63 18.67 -9.32
CA VAL A 95 0.21 18.36 -8.16
C VAL A 95 0.96 17.04 -8.36
N SER A 96 0.24 15.97 -8.64
CA SER A 96 0.77 14.63 -8.97
C SER A 96 -0.35 13.74 -9.50
N GLU A 97 -0.02 12.89 -10.47
CA GLU A 97 -0.92 11.88 -11.05
C GLU A 97 -0.90 10.54 -10.27
N ASP A 98 -0.02 10.42 -9.26
CA ASP A 98 0.23 9.15 -8.55
C ASP A 98 -0.77 8.89 -7.41
N TYR A 99 -1.63 9.87 -7.11
CA TYR A 99 -2.59 9.83 -6.02
C TYR A 99 -4.02 9.93 -6.55
N GLY A 100 -4.79 8.86 -6.37
CA GLY A 100 -6.21 8.78 -6.76
C GLY A 100 -7.16 8.44 -5.61
N LEU A 101 -6.63 8.32 -4.39
CA LEU A 101 -7.38 8.11 -3.15
C LEU A 101 -6.94 9.18 -2.17
N PHE A 102 -7.86 9.80 -1.47
CA PHE A 102 -7.53 10.80 -0.45
C PHE A 102 -8.18 10.42 0.87
N VAL A 103 -7.51 10.79 1.95
CA VAL A 103 -8.08 10.73 3.30
C VAL A 103 -8.51 12.13 3.70
N THR A 104 -9.78 12.31 4.01
CA THR A 104 -10.23 13.54 4.70
C THR A 104 -9.84 13.42 6.16
N TYR A 105 -8.83 14.17 6.56
CA TYR A 105 -8.20 14.08 7.87
C TYR A 105 -8.55 15.31 8.72
N PRO A 106 -9.39 15.18 9.76
CA PRO A 106 -9.67 16.26 10.69
C PRO A 106 -8.46 16.42 11.62
N LEU A 107 -7.86 17.60 11.66
CA LEU A 107 -6.74 17.92 12.53
C LEU A 107 -7.19 17.99 13.97
N ARG A 108 -6.37 17.44 14.86
CA ARG A 108 -6.44 17.65 16.31
C ARG A 108 -5.30 18.56 16.75
N GLN A 109 -5.39 19.03 17.99
CA GLN A 109 -4.43 19.99 18.55
C GLN A 109 -3.00 19.43 18.63
N GLU A 110 -2.86 18.12 18.79
CA GLU A 110 -1.58 17.42 18.84
C GLU A 110 -0.97 17.10 17.47
N ASP A 111 -1.74 17.22 16.39
CA ASP A 111 -1.26 16.89 15.04
C ASP A 111 -0.23 17.91 14.56
N ASN A 112 0.84 17.43 13.94
CA ASN A 112 1.78 18.26 13.18
C ASN A 112 2.12 17.60 11.84
N LEU A 113 2.66 18.40 10.92
CA LEU A 113 2.92 17.93 9.56
C LEU A 113 3.87 16.74 9.52
N THR A 114 4.93 16.73 10.33
CA THR A 114 5.91 15.65 10.38
C THR A 114 5.28 14.33 10.86
N TYR A 115 4.44 14.38 11.89
CA TYR A 115 3.69 13.22 12.37
C TYR A 115 2.72 12.70 11.31
N VAL A 116 1.96 13.59 10.67
CA VAL A 116 1.03 13.19 9.61
C VAL A 116 1.76 12.60 8.40
N ALA A 117 2.87 13.21 7.97
CA ALA A 117 3.68 12.75 6.85
C ALA A 117 4.29 11.36 7.10
N SER A 118 4.89 11.16 8.26
CA SER A 118 5.50 9.87 8.64
C SER A 118 4.45 8.76 8.76
N THR A 119 3.34 9.01 9.45
CA THR A 119 2.26 8.01 9.62
C THR A 119 1.52 7.71 8.32
N SER A 120 1.41 8.69 7.41
CA SER A 120 0.81 8.48 6.08
C SER A 120 1.74 7.88 5.05
N ASN A 121 3.04 7.90 5.31
CA ASN A 121 4.07 7.57 4.34
C ASN A 121 3.96 8.43 3.06
N VAL A 122 3.76 9.74 3.26
CA VAL A 122 3.68 10.78 2.23
C VAL A 122 4.63 11.90 2.61
N SER A 123 5.39 12.44 1.66
CA SER A 123 6.30 13.55 1.97
C SER A 123 5.53 14.81 2.38
N GLU A 124 6.11 15.57 3.33
CA GLU A 124 5.52 16.84 3.79
C GLU A 124 5.24 17.82 2.64
N GLY A 125 6.15 17.89 1.65
CA GLY A 125 6.00 18.75 0.48
C GLY A 125 4.78 18.40 -0.37
N VAL A 126 4.47 17.11 -0.53
CA VAL A 126 3.28 16.65 -1.25
C VAL A 126 2.01 17.01 -0.48
N ILE A 127 1.98 16.76 0.83
CA ILE A 127 0.84 17.16 1.69
C ILE A 127 0.62 18.68 1.61
N ARG A 128 1.68 19.48 1.68
CA ARG A 128 1.62 20.95 1.53
C ARG A 128 0.98 21.38 0.22
N ARG A 129 1.39 20.79 -0.91
CA ARG A 129 0.87 21.17 -2.24
C ARG A 129 -0.61 20.86 -2.42
N TYR A 130 -1.11 19.76 -1.86
CA TYR A 130 -2.54 19.44 -1.88
C TYR A 130 -3.39 20.24 -0.89
N ASN A 131 -2.76 20.94 0.06
CA ASN A 131 -3.46 21.64 1.12
C ASN A 131 -3.04 23.13 1.19
N PRO A 132 -3.59 23.99 0.33
CA PRO A 132 -3.37 25.43 0.46
C PRO A 132 -3.76 25.95 1.87
N GLY A 133 -2.89 26.78 2.45
CA GLY A 133 -3.07 27.32 3.81
C GLY A 133 -2.80 26.34 4.95
N LEU A 134 -2.09 25.23 4.69
CA LEU A 134 -1.82 24.15 5.65
C LEU A 134 -1.26 24.64 7.00
N ASP A 135 -0.29 25.57 6.98
CA ASP A 135 0.38 26.04 8.20
C ASP A 135 -0.58 26.73 9.16
N ALA A 136 -1.56 27.49 8.65
CA ALA A 136 -2.57 28.14 9.47
C ALA A 136 -3.51 27.11 10.14
N LYS A 137 -3.82 26.00 9.44
CA LYS A 137 -4.67 24.94 9.98
C LYS A 137 -3.97 24.16 11.10
N PHE A 138 -2.69 23.80 10.92
CA PHE A 138 -1.90 23.18 11.99
C PHE A 138 -1.70 24.13 13.17
N SER A 139 -1.41 25.41 12.91
CA SER A 139 -1.26 26.41 13.99
C SER A 139 -2.55 26.58 14.80
N ALA A 140 -3.72 26.45 14.15
CA ALA A 140 -5.01 26.51 14.82
C ALA A 140 -5.43 25.18 15.48
N GLY A 141 -4.72 24.07 15.20
CA GLY A 141 -5.04 22.73 15.72
C GLY A 141 -6.42 22.21 15.31
N ARG A 142 -6.99 22.70 14.20
CA ARG A 142 -8.36 22.39 13.78
C ARG A 142 -8.57 22.48 12.26
N GLY A 143 -9.69 21.93 11.82
CA GLY A 143 -10.11 21.89 10.41
C GLY A 143 -9.61 20.63 9.70
N ILE A 144 -9.99 20.47 8.43
CA ILE A 144 -9.66 19.28 7.65
C ILE A 144 -8.49 19.54 6.68
N ILE A 145 -7.66 18.50 6.50
CA ILE A 145 -6.65 18.41 5.45
C ILE A 145 -6.90 17.15 4.62
N TYR A 146 -6.41 17.14 3.40
CA TYR A 146 -6.48 15.99 2.49
C TYR A 146 -5.12 15.33 2.42
N ILE A 147 -5.01 14.12 2.97
CA ILE A 147 -3.79 13.34 2.89
C ILE A 147 -3.90 12.49 1.63
N PRO A 148 -3.02 12.70 0.63
CA PRO A 148 -3.05 11.93 -0.58
C PRO A 148 -2.63 10.51 -0.26
N GLY A 149 -3.58 9.62 -0.43
CA GLY A 149 -3.32 8.22 -0.35
C GLY A 149 -2.72 7.75 -1.66
N ARG A 150 -1.56 7.09 -1.60
CA ARG A 150 -1.20 6.21 -2.72
C ARG A 150 -2.33 5.20 -2.79
N VAL A 151 -3.10 5.24 -3.87
CA VAL A 151 -3.72 4.02 -4.35
C VAL A 151 -2.50 3.14 -4.52
N ASN A 152 -2.38 2.02 -3.79
CA ASN A 152 -1.48 0.96 -4.26
C ASN A 152 -1.88 0.82 -5.72
N SER A 153 -1.04 1.31 -6.62
CA SER A 153 -1.40 1.62 -8.01
C SER A 153 -2.30 0.49 -8.44
N GLN A 154 -3.61 0.76 -8.62
CA GLN A 154 -4.49 -0.31 -9.07
C GLN A 154 -3.90 -0.69 -10.40
N CYS A 155 -3.17 -1.80 -10.40
CA CYS A 155 -2.41 -2.14 -11.57
C CYS A 155 -3.47 -2.44 -12.63
N ASN A 156 -3.17 -2.01 -13.85
CA ASN A 156 -3.98 -2.38 -15.01
C ASN A 156 -3.27 -3.44 -15.84
N LYS A 157 -1.96 -3.54 -15.63
CA LYS A 157 -1.06 -4.50 -16.27
C LYS A 157 0.16 -4.66 -15.37
N GLY A 158 0.77 -5.84 -15.42
CA GLY A 158 2.10 -6.04 -14.89
C GLY A 158 3.19 -5.84 -15.95
N CYS A 159 4.34 -6.45 -15.73
CA CYS A 159 5.51 -6.39 -16.59
C CYS A 159 6.06 -7.80 -16.82
N ASP A 160 6.71 -7.99 -17.96
CA ASP A 160 7.09 -9.33 -18.43
C ASP A 160 8.10 -10.03 -17.51
N LEU A 161 8.82 -9.26 -16.69
CA LEU A 161 9.86 -9.77 -15.82
C LEU A 161 10.01 -8.93 -14.54
N ALA A 162 10.05 -9.62 -13.41
CA ALA A 162 10.61 -9.18 -12.14
C ALA A 162 11.58 -10.25 -11.61
N LEU A 163 12.37 -9.89 -10.61
CA LEU A 163 13.30 -10.79 -9.95
C LEU A 163 12.95 -10.92 -8.47
N ALA A 164 13.07 -12.10 -7.90
CA ALA A 164 12.97 -12.32 -6.46
C ALA A 164 14.37 -12.56 -5.89
N SER A 165 14.76 -11.81 -4.85
CA SER A 165 16.03 -12.01 -4.16
C SER A 165 15.90 -13.12 -3.11
N PHE A 166 16.02 -14.35 -3.58
CA PHE A 166 15.82 -15.53 -2.76
C PHE A 166 17.06 -15.84 -1.92
N TYR A 167 16.91 -15.88 -0.59
CA TYR A 167 17.97 -16.26 0.33
C TYR A 167 18.07 -17.79 0.42
N VAL A 168 19.26 -18.32 0.15
CA VAL A 168 19.48 -19.77 0.07
C VAL A 168 19.74 -20.34 1.46
N TRP A 169 18.83 -21.14 1.99
CA TRP A 169 19.03 -21.89 3.23
C TRP A 169 19.71 -23.25 2.99
N ARG A 170 20.26 -23.85 4.06
CA ARG A 170 21.09 -25.07 3.97
C ARG A 170 20.29 -26.28 3.49
N GLY A 171 20.76 -26.94 2.44
CA GLY A 171 20.16 -28.16 1.90
C GLY A 171 19.33 -27.96 0.63
N LEU A 172 19.23 -26.71 0.15
CA LEU A 172 18.62 -26.40 -1.15
C LEU A 172 19.52 -26.77 -2.34
N ASN A 173 18.87 -27.01 -3.47
CA ASN A 173 19.49 -27.15 -4.78
C ASN A 173 18.67 -26.40 -5.85
N LEU A 174 19.26 -26.20 -7.03
CA LEU A 174 18.61 -25.45 -8.11
C LEU A 174 17.35 -26.13 -8.63
N THR A 175 17.30 -27.47 -8.64
CA THR A 175 16.11 -28.22 -9.08
C THR A 175 14.89 -27.95 -8.20
N PHE A 176 15.08 -27.90 -6.88
CA PHE A 176 14.01 -27.59 -5.93
C PHE A 176 13.51 -26.16 -6.13
N ILE A 177 14.44 -25.20 -6.24
CA ILE A 177 14.12 -23.78 -6.43
C ILE A 177 13.40 -23.56 -7.77
N SER A 178 13.86 -24.22 -8.85
CA SER A 178 13.26 -24.11 -10.18
C SER A 178 11.81 -24.63 -10.19
N GLN A 179 11.54 -25.74 -9.47
CA GLN A 179 10.19 -26.25 -9.30
C GLN A 179 9.32 -25.31 -8.46
N MET A 180 9.86 -24.82 -7.34
CA MET A 180 9.18 -23.95 -6.39
C MET A 180 8.72 -22.62 -7.00
N PHE A 181 9.50 -22.07 -7.94
CA PHE A 181 9.21 -20.82 -8.65
C PHE A 181 8.79 -21.04 -10.11
N SER A 182 8.56 -22.28 -10.52
CA SER A 182 8.13 -22.63 -11.89
C SER A 182 8.95 -21.93 -13.00
N THR A 183 10.27 -21.86 -12.82
CA THR A 183 11.24 -21.28 -13.78
C THR A 183 12.31 -22.32 -14.12
N THR A 184 13.16 -22.02 -15.10
CA THR A 184 14.23 -22.93 -15.52
C THR A 184 15.56 -22.61 -14.83
N ILE A 185 16.40 -23.62 -14.63
CA ILE A 185 17.74 -23.43 -14.06
C ILE A 185 18.59 -22.46 -14.90
N PRO A 186 18.63 -22.55 -16.25
CA PRO A 186 19.37 -21.58 -17.07
C PRO A 186 18.91 -20.13 -16.87
N GLU A 187 17.61 -19.89 -16.68
CA GLU A 187 17.08 -18.56 -16.39
C GLU A 187 17.56 -18.04 -15.03
N ILE A 188 17.46 -18.85 -13.97
CA ILE A 188 17.98 -18.49 -12.63
C ILE A 188 19.46 -18.11 -12.70
N VAL A 189 20.26 -18.94 -13.39
CA VAL A 189 21.70 -18.72 -13.55
C VAL A 189 21.99 -17.43 -14.31
N SER A 190 21.14 -17.04 -15.27
CA SER A 190 21.35 -15.84 -16.08
C SER A 190 21.18 -14.52 -15.30
N TYR A 191 20.35 -14.51 -14.25
CA TYR A 191 20.09 -13.30 -13.44
C TYR A 191 20.84 -13.28 -12.10
N SER A 192 21.47 -14.38 -11.72
CA SER A 192 22.14 -14.54 -10.42
C SER A 192 23.64 -14.29 -10.50
N ASN A 193 24.26 -13.94 -9.37
CA ASN A 193 25.71 -13.92 -9.28
C ASN A 193 26.23 -15.36 -9.40
N LYS A 194 27.10 -15.60 -10.39
CA LYS A 194 27.70 -16.92 -10.65
C LYS A 194 28.56 -17.41 -9.49
N ASP A 195 29.12 -16.52 -8.68
CA ASP A 195 29.89 -16.90 -7.49
C ASP A 195 29.02 -17.61 -6.44
N ASN A 196 27.70 -17.36 -6.44
CA ASN A 196 26.74 -18.01 -5.54
C ASN A 196 26.20 -19.34 -6.11
N ILE A 197 26.52 -19.66 -7.36
CA ILE A 197 26.07 -20.85 -8.09
C ILE A 197 27.29 -21.59 -8.65
N PRO A 198 27.92 -22.48 -7.86
CA PRO A 198 29.15 -23.16 -8.26
C PRO A 198 28.98 -24.07 -9.49
N ASN A 199 27.78 -24.62 -9.71
CA ASN A 199 27.44 -25.50 -10.83
C ASN A 199 25.90 -25.56 -11.02
N GLN A 200 25.44 -26.31 -12.03
CA GLN A 200 24.01 -26.41 -12.39
C GLN A 200 23.10 -27.06 -11.34
N ASP A 201 23.67 -27.73 -10.34
CA ASP A 201 22.92 -28.47 -9.31
C ASP A 201 23.09 -27.89 -7.91
N SER A 202 23.98 -26.91 -7.71
CA SER A 202 24.40 -26.44 -6.38
C SER A 202 24.22 -24.94 -6.20
N VAL A 203 23.85 -24.55 -4.98
CA VAL A 203 23.76 -23.15 -4.53
C VAL A 203 24.46 -22.99 -3.19
N ILE A 204 25.11 -21.87 -2.97
CA ILE A 204 25.81 -21.60 -1.72
C ILE A 204 24.80 -21.13 -0.67
N ALA A 205 24.64 -21.91 0.40
CA ALA A 205 23.80 -21.51 1.53
C ALA A 205 24.34 -20.23 2.21
N GLY A 206 23.43 -19.38 2.67
CA GLY A 206 23.76 -18.08 3.26
C GLY A 206 23.93 -16.95 2.23
N THR A 207 23.74 -17.24 0.94
CA THR A 207 23.83 -16.24 -0.14
C THR A 207 22.45 -15.95 -0.74
N ARG A 208 22.38 -14.94 -1.61
CA ARG A 208 21.16 -14.61 -2.37
C ARG A 208 21.35 -14.96 -3.84
N ILE A 209 20.30 -15.50 -4.46
CA ILE A 209 20.19 -15.68 -5.91
C ILE A 209 18.94 -14.95 -6.42
N ASN A 210 18.96 -14.53 -7.67
CA ASN A 210 17.84 -13.85 -8.30
C ASN A 210 17.00 -14.87 -9.06
N ILE A 211 15.73 -14.98 -8.70
CA ILE A 211 14.77 -15.86 -9.37
C ILE A 211 13.90 -15.02 -10.30
N PRO A 212 13.99 -15.19 -11.63
CA PRO A 212 13.14 -14.47 -12.56
C PRO A 212 11.72 -15.02 -12.54
N PHE A 213 10.74 -14.12 -12.59
CA PHE A 213 9.33 -14.47 -12.70
C PHE A 213 8.55 -13.36 -13.39
N ARG A 214 7.39 -13.68 -13.95
CA ARG A 214 6.49 -12.70 -14.55
C ARG A 214 5.81 -11.89 -13.46
N CYS A 215 5.74 -10.57 -13.62
CA CYS A 215 5.00 -9.72 -12.70
C CYS A 215 3.61 -9.46 -13.29
N ASP A 216 2.55 -9.93 -12.64
CA ASP A 216 1.17 -9.77 -13.11
C ASP A 216 0.43 -8.72 -12.29
N CYS A 217 -0.64 -8.18 -12.86
CA CYS A 217 -1.62 -7.48 -12.05
C CYS A 217 -2.67 -8.45 -11.53
N LEU A 218 -2.71 -8.65 -10.21
CA LEU A 218 -3.64 -9.57 -9.56
C LEU A 218 -4.98 -8.87 -9.36
N ASP A 219 -5.94 -9.17 -10.24
CA ASP A 219 -7.21 -8.45 -10.35
C ASP A 219 -8.05 -8.45 -9.07
N GLU A 220 -7.94 -9.47 -8.22
CA GLU A 220 -8.78 -9.59 -7.01
C GLU A 220 -8.51 -8.48 -6.00
N VAL A 221 -7.28 -7.97 -5.97
CA VAL A 221 -6.83 -6.95 -5.00
C VAL A 221 -6.08 -5.80 -5.67
N LYS A 222 -5.97 -5.82 -7.00
CA LYS A 222 -5.29 -4.84 -7.86
C LYS A 222 -3.86 -4.52 -7.40
N VAL A 223 -3.08 -5.56 -7.10
CA VAL A 223 -1.65 -5.44 -6.74
C VAL A 223 -0.74 -6.18 -7.71
N LEU A 224 0.49 -5.68 -7.86
CA LEU A 224 1.51 -6.35 -8.67
C LEU A 224 2.09 -7.54 -7.90
N GLY A 225 2.00 -8.72 -8.51
CA GLY A 225 2.54 -9.95 -7.93
C GLY A 225 2.46 -11.12 -8.89
N HIS A 226 2.87 -12.29 -8.42
CA HIS A 226 2.72 -13.55 -9.14
C HIS A 226 2.29 -14.64 -8.17
N LYS A 227 1.46 -15.57 -8.66
CA LYS A 227 0.93 -16.70 -7.88
C LYS A 227 1.71 -17.95 -8.24
N PHE A 228 2.50 -18.46 -7.30
CA PHE A 228 3.17 -19.76 -7.44
C PHE A 228 2.30 -20.86 -6.83
N PRO A 229 1.94 -21.91 -7.57
CA PRO A 229 1.18 -23.01 -7.03
C PRO A 229 2.05 -23.83 -6.06
N TYR A 230 1.58 -23.99 -4.82
CA TYR A 230 2.26 -24.76 -3.79
C TYR A 230 1.39 -25.91 -3.30
N LYS A 231 1.89 -27.14 -3.41
CA LYS A 231 1.19 -28.33 -2.91
C LYS A 231 1.46 -28.50 -1.40
N VAL A 232 0.41 -28.39 -0.61
CA VAL A 232 0.45 -28.50 0.86
C VAL A 232 0.87 -29.90 1.29
N LYS A 233 1.81 -29.95 2.22
CA LYS A 233 2.34 -31.14 2.89
C LYS A 233 1.79 -31.22 4.33
N LEU A 234 1.85 -32.42 4.88
CA LEU A 234 1.46 -32.66 6.26
C LEU A 234 2.30 -31.78 7.21
N GLY A 235 1.62 -30.97 8.03
CA GLY A 235 2.25 -30.09 9.01
C GLY A 235 2.60 -28.69 8.50
N ASP A 236 2.30 -28.37 7.23
CA ASP A 236 2.48 -27.02 6.73
C ASP A 236 1.59 -26.00 7.45
N THR A 237 2.15 -24.82 7.68
CA THR A 237 1.45 -23.62 8.13
C THR A 237 1.83 -22.48 7.19
N TYR A 238 1.01 -21.42 7.12
CA TYR A 238 1.37 -20.26 6.30
C TYR A 238 2.70 -19.63 6.70
N GLY A 239 3.02 -19.61 8.01
CA GLY A 239 4.32 -19.14 8.50
C GLY A 239 5.48 -19.99 7.99
N LEU A 240 5.37 -21.32 8.08
CA LEU A 240 6.41 -22.23 7.57
C LEU A 240 6.60 -22.11 6.06
N ILE A 241 5.50 -21.99 5.31
CA ILE A 241 5.54 -21.78 3.86
C ILE A 241 6.24 -20.46 3.55
N ALA A 242 5.87 -19.36 4.21
CA ALA A 242 6.52 -18.06 4.01
C ALA A 242 8.03 -18.11 4.28
N SER A 243 8.45 -18.77 5.37
CA SER A 243 9.87 -18.97 5.67
C SER A 243 10.59 -19.84 4.64
N ASN A 244 9.93 -20.86 4.08
CA ASN A 244 10.50 -21.66 2.99
C ASN A 244 10.74 -20.82 1.72
N TYR A 245 9.86 -19.84 1.46
CA TYR A 245 10.00 -18.83 0.41
C TYR A 245 10.96 -17.68 0.80
N SER A 246 11.73 -17.83 1.89
CA SER A 246 12.74 -16.86 2.33
C SER A 246 12.18 -15.44 2.48
N ASP A 247 10.98 -15.33 3.05
CA ASP A 247 10.28 -14.09 3.37
C ASP A 247 9.94 -13.20 2.15
N LEU A 248 9.94 -13.79 0.94
CA LEU A 248 9.37 -13.18 -0.28
C LEU A 248 7.84 -13.01 -0.22
N THR A 249 7.21 -13.69 0.74
CA THR A 249 5.80 -13.57 1.10
C THR A 249 5.69 -13.61 2.63
N ASN A 250 4.49 -13.43 3.17
CA ASN A 250 4.23 -13.60 4.60
C ASN A 250 2.90 -14.31 4.85
N ALA A 251 2.68 -14.75 6.08
CA ALA A 251 1.48 -15.50 6.44
C ALA A 251 0.18 -14.73 6.17
N GLU A 252 0.18 -13.42 6.42
CA GLU A 252 -0.97 -12.55 6.17
C GLU A 252 -1.33 -12.50 4.67
N TRP A 253 -0.34 -12.35 3.79
CA TRP A 253 -0.52 -12.36 2.34
C TRP A 253 -1.01 -13.72 1.83
N LEU A 254 -0.45 -14.81 2.36
CA LEU A 254 -0.92 -16.15 2.02
C LEU A 254 -2.38 -16.35 2.43
N MET A 255 -2.77 -15.95 3.65
CA MET A 255 -4.17 -15.99 4.09
C MET A 255 -5.09 -15.12 3.25
N LYS A 256 -4.61 -13.97 2.75
CA LYS A 256 -5.42 -13.05 1.94
C LYS A 256 -5.80 -13.64 0.59
N PHE A 257 -4.90 -14.40 -0.03
CA PHE A 257 -5.11 -14.99 -1.36
C PHE A 257 -5.66 -16.41 -1.34
N ASN A 258 -5.68 -17.06 -0.17
CA ASN A 258 -6.15 -18.42 -0.02
C ASN A 258 -7.41 -18.48 0.86
N ARG A 259 -8.33 -19.40 0.56
CA ARG A 259 -9.62 -19.49 1.25
C ARG A 259 -9.57 -20.23 2.60
N TYR A 260 -8.38 -20.68 3.02
CA TYR A 260 -8.22 -21.55 4.18
C TYR A 260 -7.80 -20.75 5.42
N PRO A 261 -8.35 -21.08 6.60
CA PRO A 261 -7.93 -20.47 7.87
C PRO A 261 -6.47 -20.78 8.20
N GLU A 262 -5.89 -20.03 9.13
CA GLU A 262 -4.49 -20.17 9.56
C GLU A 262 -4.17 -21.56 10.13
N THR A 263 -5.13 -22.17 10.81
CA THR A 263 -5.03 -23.53 11.35
C THR A 263 -5.88 -24.50 10.54
N GLY A 264 -5.34 -25.69 10.29
CA GLY A 264 -6.10 -26.75 9.59
C GLY A 264 -6.18 -26.58 8.08
N ILE A 265 -5.11 -26.08 7.44
CA ILE A 265 -4.96 -26.14 5.97
C ILE A 265 -5.07 -27.63 5.58
N PRO A 266 -6.02 -28.02 4.71
CA PRO A 266 -6.16 -29.43 4.33
C PRO A 266 -4.91 -29.95 3.62
N ASN A 267 -4.56 -31.22 3.84
CA ASN A 267 -3.47 -31.86 3.10
C ASN A 267 -3.80 -31.98 1.60
N ASP A 268 -2.78 -32.00 0.75
CA ASP A 268 -2.89 -32.21 -0.71
C ASP A 268 -3.65 -31.12 -1.50
N VAL A 269 -4.02 -30.00 -0.88
CA VAL A 269 -4.55 -28.83 -1.61
C VAL A 269 -3.39 -28.02 -2.22
N SER A 270 -3.71 -27.26 -3.28
CA SER A 270 -2.80 -26.26 -3.83
C SER A 270 -3.14 -24.89 -3.23
N LEU A 271 -2.11 -24.20 -2.74
CA LEU A 271 -2.19 -22.79 -2.34
C LEU A 271 -1.58 -21.90 -3.42
N ASP A 272 -2.08 -20.68 -3.51
CA ASP A 272 -1.47 -19.60 -4.28
C ASP A 272 -0.46 -18.88 -3.37
N VAL A 273 0.83 -19.17 -3.55
CA VAL A 273 1.90 -18.42 -2.88
C VAL A 273 2.17 -17.15 -3.67
N VAL A 274 1.75 -16.02 -3.11
CA VAL A 274 1.89 -14.72 -3.78
C VAL A 274 3.19 -14.05 -3.39
N VAL A 275 4.02 -13.76 -4.40
CA VAL A 275 5.21 -12.92 -4.27
C VAL A 275 4.94 -11.61 -4.98
N ASN A 276 5.05 -10.50 -4.25
CA ASN A 276 4.85 -9.18 -4.83
C ASN A 276 6.00 -8.80 -5.75
N CYS A 277 5.75 -7.88 -6.67
CA CYS A 277 6.75 -7.33 -7.58
C CYS A 277 6.50 -5.85 -7.82
N SER A 278 7.44 -5.20 -8.50
CA SER A 278 7.30 -3.82 -8.98
C SER A 278 7.66 -3.77 -10.45
N CYS A 279 6.92 -2.93 -11.19
CA CYS A 279 7.22 -2.61 -12.59
C CYS A 279 7.83 -1.21 -12.74
N GLY A 280 8.30 -0.64 -11.62
CA GLY A 280 8.82 0.72 -11.56
C GLY A 280 7.74 1.78 -11.44
N ASP A 281 8.22 3.01 -11.38
CA ASP A 281 7.43 4.22 -11.22
C ASP A 281 8.10 5.33 -12.04
N ARG A 282 7.42 5.74 -13.11
CA ARG A 282 7.91 6.77 -14.04
C ARG A 282 8.07 8.13 -13.36
N ALA A 283 7.29 8.41 -12.32
CA ALA A 283 7.43 9.64 -11.54
C ALA A 283 8.75 9.66 -10.75
N VAL A 284 9.30 8.48 -10.41
CA VAL A 284 10.62 8.37 -9.78
C VAL A 284 11.72 8.39 -10.83
N SER A 285 11.61 7.53 -11.85
CA SER A 285 12.58 7.48 -12.96
C SER A 285 12.06 6.65 -14.14
N GLU A 286 12.28 7.15 -15.35
CA GLU A 286 12.00 6.40 -16.59
C GLU A 286 13.07 5.36 -16.95
N TYR A 287 14.19 5.31 -16.23
CA TYR A 287 15.33 4.45 -16.58
C TYR A 287 15.24 3.02 -16.01
N TYR A 288 14.44 2.81 -14.96
CA TYR A 288 14.36 1.53 -14.27
C TYR A 288 13.04 0.84 -14.58
N GLY A 289 13.09 -0.25 -15.35
CA GLY A 289 11.93 -1.06 -15.73
C GLY A 289 11.97 -2.52 -15.24
N LEU A 290 13.04 -2.92 -14.55
CA LEU A 290 13.21 -4.23 -13.95
C LEU A 290 13.50 -4.06 -12.46
N PHE A 291 12.75 -4.75 -11.61
CA PHE A 291 12.92 -4.66 -10.16
C PHE A 291 13.12 -6.03 -9.51
N ILE A 292 13.88 -6.01 -8.43
CA ILE A 292 14.11 -7.12 -7.54
C ILE A 292 13.25 -6.92 -6.28
N THR A 293 12.37 -7.87 -6.01
CA THR A 293 11.68 -8.02 -4.71
C THR A 293 12.69 -8.52 -3.68
N TYR A 294 13.01 -7.67 -2.71
CA TYR A 294 14.10 -7.86 -1.79
C TYR A 294 13.59 -7.91 -0.34
N PRO A 295 13.49 -9.11 0.26
CA PRO A 295 13.24 -9.25 1.69
C PRO A 295 14.45 -8.75 2.46
N VAL A 296 14.25 -7.74 3.28
CA VAL A 296 15.27 -7.11 4.14
C VAL A 296 15.62 -8.06 5.29
N ARG A 297 16.91 -8.13 5.63
CA ARG A 297 17.44 -8.89 6.75
C ARG A 297 18.23 -7.98 7.69
N ALA A 298 18.51 -8.45 8.89
CA ALA A 298 19.17 -7.67 9.94
C ALA A 298 20.58 -7.17 9.57
N GLU A 299 21.25 -7.85 8.64
CA GLU A 299 22.56 -7.46 8.11
C GLU A 299 22.51 -6.37 7.02
N ASP A 300 21.33 -6.09 6.48
CA ASP A 300 21.16 -5.16 5.37
C ASP A 300 21.13 -3.71 5.87
N ASN A 301 21.76 -2.80 5.13
CA ASN A 301 21.65 -1.36 5.34
C ASN A 301 21.55 -0.64 4.00
N LEU A 302 21.18 0.64 4.04
CA LEU A 302 20.85 1.35 2.81
C LEU A 302 22.05 1.44 1.86
N THR A 303 23.24 1.67 2.42
CA THR A 303 24.48 1.74 1.66
C THR A 303 24.82 0.40 1.01
N SER A 304 24.74 -0.73 1.74
CA SER A 304 25.04 -2.05 1.19
C SER A 304 24.04 -2.47 0.12
N VAL A 305 22.75 -2.18 0.31
CA VAL A 305 21.69 -2.45 -0.67
C VAL A 305 21.87 -1.59 -1.93
N ALA A 306 22.15 -0.29 -1.78
CA ALA A 306 22.37 0.61 -2.91
C ALA A 306 23.62 0.23 -3.71
N LEU A 307 24.71 -0.16 -3.03
CA LEU A 307 25.93 -0.67 -3.67
C LEU A 307 25.67 -1.97 -4.44
N ALA A 308 24.95 -2.92 -3.84
CA ALA A 308 24.62 -4.19 -4.49
C ALA A 308 23.75 -4.00 -5.74
N ALA A 309 22.80 -3.05 -5.70
CA ALA A 309 21.97 -2.68 -6.85
C ALA A 309 22.70 -1.75 -7.85
N ASN A 310 23.84 -1.16 -7.45
CA ASN A 310 24.57 -0.14 -8.19
C ASN A 310 23.68 1.05 -8.59
N VAL A 311 22.98 1.59 -7.60
CA VAL A 311 22.19 2.82 -7.70
C VAL A 311 22.49 3.73 -6.51
N SER A 312 22.05 4.98 -6.54
CA SER A 312 22.19 5.84 -5.37
C SER A 312 21.21 5.44 -4.26
N GLU A 313 21.56 5.72 -3.01
CA GLU A 313 20.65 5.56 -1.87
C GLU A 313 19.34 6.33 -2.06
N ASP A 314 19.42 7.51 -2.68
CA ASP A 314 18.25 8.33 -3.01
C ASP A 314 17.28 7.60 -3.96
N VAL A 315 17.78 6.87 -4.96
CA VAL A 315 16.93 6.04 -5.83
C VAL A 315 16.22 4.96 -5.01
N ILE A 316 16.93 4.29 -4.08
CA ILE A 316 16.32 3.29 -3.19
C ILE A 316 15.22 3.93 -2.34
N ARG A 317 15.47 5.09 -1.71
CA ARG A 317 14.48 5.80 -0.89
C ARG A 317 13.25 6.23 -1.67
N ARG A 318 13.42 6.73 -2.90
CA ARG A 318 12.30 7.19 -3.72
C ARG A 318 11.38 6.04 -4.17
N TYR A 319 11.96 4.89 -4.51
CA TYR A 319 11.16 3.69 -4.81
C TYR A 319 10.56 3.02 -3.56
N ASN A 320 11.17 3.23 -2.40
CA ASN A 320 10.77 2.59 -1.15
C ASN A 320 10.54 3.61 -0.02
N PRO A 321 9.42 4.34 -0.03
CA PRO A 321 9.10 5.25 1.07
C PRO A 321 9.03 4.49 2.41
N GLY A 322 9.79 4.96 3.40
CA GLY A 322 9.96 4.29 4.70
C GLY A 322 11.02 3.19 4.74
N VAL A 323 11.90 3.10 3.74
CA VAL A 323 12.96 2.08 3.67
C VAL A 323 13.91 2.10 4.86
N ASP A 324 14.24 3.27 5.39
CA ASP A 324 15.17 3.40 6.52
C ASP A 324 14.65 2.60 7.73
N SER A 325 13.36 2.72 8.07
CA SER A 325 12.76 1.94 9.18
C SER A 325 12.72 0.43 8.91
N LYS A 326 12.53 -0.01 7.67
CA LYS A 326 12.56 -1.45 7.33
C LYS A 326 13.95 -2.04 7.48
N LEU A 327 14.98 -1.28 7.07
CA LEU A 327 16.38 -1.64 7.22
C LEU A 327 16.79 -1.65 8.69
N ASP A 328 16.37 -0.65 9.48
CA ASP A 328 16.66 -0.59 10.92
C ASP A 328 16.07 -1.78 11.70
N ILE A 329 14.86 -2.21 11.34
CA ILE A 329 14.22 -3.38 11.94
C ILE A 329 14.79 -4.69 11.38
N GLY A 330 15.37 -4.67 10.18
CA GLY A 330 15.86 -5.86 9.49
C GLY A 330 14.73 -6.76 8.98
N ASN A 331 13.57 -6.19 8.61
CA ASN A 331 12.39 -6.94 8.18
C ASN A 331 11.54 -6.17 7.15
N GLY A 332 10.80 -6.92 6.34
CA GLY A 332 9.89 -6.43 5.31
C GLY A 332 10.49 -6.52 3.91
N ILE A 333 9.70 -6.09 2.91
CA ILE A 333 10.11 -6.14 1.51
C ILE A 333 10.36 -4.73 0.99
N ILE A 334 11.43 -4.58 0.21
CA ILE A 334 11.74 -3.41 -0.62
C ILE A 334 11.90 -3.84 -2.09
N TYR A 335 11.71 -2.90 -3.01
CA TYR A 335 11.90 -3.10 -4.45
C TYR A 335 13.12 -2.31 -4.90
N ILE A 336 14.14 -3.02 -5.36
CA ILE A 336 15.40 -2.39 -5.80
C ILE A 336 15.57 -2.57 -7.31
N PRO A 337 16.11 -1.59 -8.05
CA PRO A 337 16.36 -1.77 -9.48
C PRO A 337 17.25 -2.98 -9.77
N GLY A 338 16.83 -3.81 -10.72
CA GLY A 338 17.54 -4.99 -11.19
C GLY A 338 18.33 -4.74 -12.48
N ARG A 339 19.27 -5.64 -12.78
CA ARG A 339 20.05 -5.62 -14.03
C ARG A 339 19.56 -6.72 -14.98
N GLY A 340 19.42 -6.38 -16.26
CA GLY A 340 19.09 -7.33 -17.33
C GLY A 340 20.30 -8.14 -17.79
N THR A 341 20.05 -9.18 -18.60
CA THR A 341 21.07 -10.12 -19.12
C THR A 341 21.88 -9.58 -20.31
N SER A 342 21.57 -8.38 -20.84
CA SER A 342 22.40 -7.67 -21.83
C SER A 342 22.00 -6.18 -21.96
N VAL A 343 22.88 -5.38 -22.58
CA VAL A 343 22.97 -3.90 -22.68
C VAL A 343 21.80 -3.19 -23.40
N SER A 344 20.59 -3.76 -23.39
CA SER A 344 19.39 -2.96 -23.55
C SER A 344 18.91 -2.68 -22.13
N SER A 345 19.14 -1.45 -21.65
CA SER A 345 18.18 -0.86 -20.74
C SER A 345 16.80 -1.21 -21.30
N LEU A 346 16.02 -2.03 -20.59
CA LEU A 346 14.62 -2.25 -20.93
C LEU A 346 13.97 -0.89 -20.71
N LEU A 347 13.99 -0.07 -21.76
CA LEU A 347 13.17 1.11 -21.85
C LEU A 347 11.75 0.63 -21.63
N ILE A 348 11.12 1.26 -20.67
CA ILE A 348 9.81 0.92 -20.20
C ILE A 348 8.82 0.94 -21.39
N THR A 349 8.37 -0.23 -21.85
CA THR A 349 7.34 -0.37 -22.89
C THR A 349 5.95 -0.29 -22.26
N PHE A 350 5.42 0.93 -22.08
CA PHE A 350 4.00 1.11 -21.76
C PHE A 350 3.18 1.39 -23.01
N SER A 351 2.07 0.67 -23.17
CA SER A 351 0.95 1.06 -24.01
C SER A 351 0.24 2.27 -23.38
N ARG A 352 -0.15 3.25 -24.20
CA ARG A 352 -0.85 4.48 -23.75
C ARG A 352 -2.11 4.15 -22.93
N PRO A 353 -2.39 4.82 -21.81
CA PRO A 353 -3.69 4.69 -21.15
C PRO A 353 -4.75 5.47 -21.96
N HIS A 354 -5.89 4.83 -22.19
CA HIS A 354 -7.13 5.54 -22.46
C HIS A 354 -7.57 6.29 -21.20
N LEU A 355 -8.26 7.43 -21.39
CA LEU A 355 -8.81 8.27 -20.33
C LEU A 355 -9.59 7.43 -19.30
N TRP A 356 -9.26 7.60 -18.02
CA TRP A 356 -9.96 6.98 -16.89
C TRP A 356 -11.15 7.85 -16.46
N ASP A 357 -12.32 7.24 -16.38
CA ASP A 357 -13.47 7.77 -15.62
C ASP A 357 -13.21 7.54 -14.13
N TYR A 358 -12.95 8.62 -13.38
CA TYR A 358 -12.72 8.55 -11.94
C TYR A 358 -14.04 8.32 -11.19
N THR A 359 -14.20 7.14 -10.59
CA THR A 359 -15.07 6.94 -9.42
C THR A 359 -14.18 6.63 -8.21
N GLY A 360 -13.67 7.68 -7.58
CA GLY A 360 -12.80 7.57 -6.41
C GLY A 360 -13.58 7.26 -5.14
N TYR A 361 -13.16 6.21 -4.42
CA TYR A 361 -13.47 6.06 -3.01
C TYR A 361 -12.53 6.98 -2.22
N VAL A 362 -12.98 7.53 -1.10
CA VAL A 362 -12.26 8.41 -0.16
C VAL A 362 -12.45 7.82 1.23
N VAL A 363 -11.45 7.95 2.09
CA VAL A 363 -11.48 7.37 3.43
C VAL A 363 -11.54 8.50 4.46
N VAL A 364 -12.46 8.44 5.41
CA VAL A 364 -12.52 9.38 6.54
C VAL A 364 -11.82 8.79 7.75
N ALA A 365 -10.95 9.55 8.41
CA ALA A 365 -10.47 9.21 9.74
C ALA A 365 -11.47 9.70 10.83
N VAL A 366 -12.34 8.82 11.35
CA VAL A 366 -13.33 9.12 12.41
C VAL A 366 -12.84 8.61 13.77
N VAL A 367 -13.25 9.25 14.86
CA VAL A 367 -12.95 8.87 16.26
C VAL A 367 -14.17 8.23 16.90
#